data_AF-A0A7X8ELN6-F1
#
_entry.id   AF-A0A7X8ELN6-F1
#
_cell.length_a   1.000
_cell.length_b   1.000
_cell.length_c   1.000
_cell.angle_alpha   90.00
_cell.angle_beta   90.00
_cell.angle_gamma   90.00
#
_symmetry.space_group_name_H-M   'P 1'
#
loop_
_entity.id
_entity.type
_entity.pdbx_description
1 polymer ?
#
loop_
_entity_poly.entity_id
_entity_poly.type
_entity_poly.pdbx_seq_one_letter_code
_entity_poly.pdbx_strand_id
1 'polypeptide(L)' 'ASIVAKVLRDRIMTALDGVYPGYGFAKHKGYPTAAHRAALEELGPSPAHRRSFTWRKVP' A
#
# COMPACT_ATOMS: atom_id res chain seq x y z
N ALA A 1 -8.29 20.76 7.84
CA ALA A 1 -7.26 20.12 6.99
C ALA A 1 -7.82 18.81 6.46
N SER A 2 -8.06 18.65 5.15
CA SER A 2 -8.64 17.40 4.64
C SER A 2 -8.39 17.15 3.14
N ILE A 3 -8.51 18.16 2.27
CA ILE A 3 -8.35 17.97 0.81
C ILE A 3 -6.88 17.95 0.38
N VAL A 4 -6.10 18.97 0.73
CA VAL A 4 -4.68 19.08 0.31
C VAL A 4 -3.86 17.87 0.77
N ALA A 5 -4.03 17.46 2.03
CA ALA A 5 -3.36 16.28 2.57
C ALA A 5 -3.73 15.00 1.81
N LYS A 6 -5.01 14.83 1.46
CA LYS A 6 -5.49 13.66 0.69
C LYS A 6 -4.91 13.64 -0.73
N VAL A 7 -4.96 14.77 -1.43
CA VAL A 7 -4.41 14.88 -2.80
C VAL A 7 -2.91 14.57 -2.81
N LEU A 8 -2.16 15.12 -1.85
CA LEU A 8 -0.73 14.83 -1.73
C LEU A 8 -0.47 13.35 -1.42
N ARG A 9 -1.19 12.77 -0.46
CA ARG A 9 -1.06 11.34 -0.13
C ARG A 9 -1.34 10.45 -1.33
N ASP A 10 -2.37 10.76 -2.12
CA ASP A 10 -2.74 9.95 -3.28
C ASP A 10 -1.71 10.01 -4.40
N ARG A 11 -1.08 11.18 -4.60
CA ARG A 11 0.06 11.34 -5.52
C ARG A 11 1.26 10.51 -5.08
N ILE A 12 1.59 10.51 -3.78
CA ILE A 12 2.69 9.70 -3.24
C ILE A 12 2.40 8.21 -3.48
N MET A 13 1.18 7.74 -3.23
CA MET A 13 0.83 6.33 -3.47
C MET A 13 0.89 5.95 -4.95
N THR A 14 0.53 6.85 -5.86
CA THR A 14 0.70 6.62 -7.30
C THR A 14 2.17 6.53 -7.69
N ALA A 15 3.03 7.40 -7.13
CA ALA A 15 4.47 7.31 -7.37
C ALA A 15 5.07 6.01 -6.82
N LEU A 16 4.66 5.58 -5.63
CA LEU A 16 5.10 4.31 -5.04
C LEU A 16 4.72 3.08 -5.87
N ASP A 17 3.64 3.15 -6.65
CA ASP A 17 3.25 2.06 -7.56
C ASP A 17 4.30 1.81 -8.64
N GLY A 18 4.96 2.87 -9.12
CA GLY A 18 6.08 2.78 -10.05
C GLY A 18 7.38 2.31 -9.38
N VAL A 19 7.62 2.71 -8.13
CA VAL A 19 8.83 2.31 -7.38
C VAL A 19 8.75 0.87 -6.91
N TYR A 20 7.56 0.41 -6.52
CA TYR A 20 7.28 -0.94 -6.04
C TYR A 20 6.14 -1.55 -6.87
N PRO A 21 6.42 -1.99 -8.11
CA PRO A 21 5.41 -2.58 -8.98
C PRO A 21 4.83 -3.87 -8.38
N GLY A 22 3.59 -4.20 -8.75
CA GLY A 22 2.88 -5.40 -8.29
C GLY A 22 2.04 -5.21 -7.03
N TYR A 23 2.33 -4.21 -6.19
CA TYR A 23 1.53 -3.98 -4.98
C TYR A 23 0.17 -3.32 -5.25
N GLY A 24 0.04 -2.49 -6.31
CA GLY A 24 -1.21 -1.82 -6.65
C GLY A 24 -1.49 -0.53 -5.87
N PHE A 25 -0.45 0.11 -5.32
CA PHE A 25 -0.54 1.34 -4.51
C PHE A 25 -1.31 2.46 -5.22
N ALA A 26 -1.24 2.58 -6.54
CA ALA A 26 -1.99 3.58 -7.28
C ALA A 26 -3.52 3.38 -7.17
N LYS A 27 -3.99 2.15 -6.95
CA LYS A 27 -5.42 1.81 -6.85
C LYS A 27 -5.95 1.94 -5.42
N HIS A 28 -5.36 1.19 -4.48
CA HIS A 28 -5.87 1.11 -3.10
C HIS A 28 -5.16 2.04 -2.12
N LYS A 29 -4.17 2.83 -2.56
CA LYS A 29 -3.52 3.86 -1.74
C LYS A 29 -2.94 3.33 -0.41
N GLY A 30 -2.49 2.08 -0.40
CA GLY A 30 -1.94 1.40 0.77
C GLY A 30 -2.96 0.96 1.83
N TYR A 31 -4.27 1.02 1.54
CA TYR A 31 -5.29 0.42 2.38
C TYR A 31 -5.28 -1.11 2.22
N PRO A 32 -5.56 -1.88 3.30
CA PRO A 32 -5.46 -3.34 3.33
C PRO A 32 -6.63 -4.01 2.60
N THR A 33 -6.74 -3.79 1.30
CA THR A 33 -7.71 -4.47 0.43
C THR A 33 -7.31 -5.94 0.23
N ALA A 34 -8.23 -6.75 -0.30
CA ALA A 34 -7.90 -8.14 -0.65
C ALA A 34 -6.72 -8.22 -1.63
N ALA A 35 -6.70 -7.33 -2.64
CA ALA A 35 -5.60 -7.24 -3.61
C ALA A 35 -4.27 -6.87 -2.93
N HIS A 36 -4.28 -5.92 -2.00
CA HIS A 36 -3.04 -5.53 -1.29
C HIS A 36 -2.51 -6.67 -0.41
N ARG A 37 -3.40 -7.40 0.28
CA ARG A 37 -2.99 -8.58 1.07
C ARG A 37 -2.43 -9.69 0.19
N ALA A 38 -3.05 -9.97 -0.95
CA ALA A 38 -2.54 -10.96 -1.91
C ALA A 38 -1.14 -10.58 -2.39
N ALA A 39 -0.92 -9.31 -2.77
CA ALA A 39 0.41 -8.83 -3.15
C ALA A 39 1.43 -8.93 -2.01
N LEU A 40 1.02 -8.70 -0.76
CA LEU A 40 1.88 -8.88 0.42
C LEU A 40 2.19 -10.35 0.73
N GLU A 41 1.29 -11.27 0.40
CA GLU A 41 1.50 -12.72 0.51
C GLU A 41 2.47 -13.21 -0.58
N GLU A 42 2.38 -12.66 -1.80
CA GLU A 42 3.22 -13.04 -2.94
C GLU A 42 4.61 -12.39 -2.93
N LEU A 43 4.68 -11.08 -2.69
CA LEU A 43 5.91 -10.29 -2.83
C LEU A 43 6.63 -10.03 -1.49
N GLY A 44 5.96 -10.33 -0.37
CA GLY A 44 6.38 -9.88 0.95
C GLY A 44 6.14 -8.37 1.17
N PRO A 45 6.59 -7.77 2.28
CA PRO A 45 6.44 -6.33 2.52
C PRO A 45 7.58 -5.51 1.88
N SER A 46 7.22 -4.51 1.07
CA SER A 46 8.17 -3.47 0.62
C SER A 46 8.62 -2.52 1.77
N PRO A 47 9.70 -1.74 1.58
CA PRO A 47 10.13 -0.72 2.55
C PRO A 47 9.08 0.35 2.90
N ALA A 48 8.10 0.59 2.02
CA ALA A 48 7.01 1.53 2.28
C ALA A 48 5.95 0.99 3.27
N HIS A 49 5.97 -0.32 3.55
CA HIS A 49 5.01 -0.92 4.49
C HIS A 49 5.39 -0.62 5.94
N ARG A 50 4.37 -0.33 6.73
CA ARG A 50 4.52 -0.19 8.19
C ARG A 50 4.69 -1.57 8.82
N ARG A 51 5.91 -1.86 9.28
CA ARG A 51 6.27 -3.18 9.86
C ARG A 51 5.52 -3.52 11.15
N SER A 52 5.01 -2.53 11.87
CA SER A 52 4.18 -2.75 13.07
C SER A 52 2.75 -3.19 12.75
N PHE A 53 2.32 -3.12 11.49
CA PHE A 53 0.98 -3.53 11.07
C PHE A 53 1.04 -4.98 10.62
N THR A 54 0.12 -5.82 11.10
CA THR A 54 0.00 -7.20 10.63
C THR A 54 -0.79 -7.27 9.33
N TRP A 55 -0.29 -8.04 8.36
CA TRP A 55 -1.02 -8.41 7.13
C TRP A 55 -1.20 -9.91 6.99
N ARG A 56 -0.47 -10.69 7.81
CA ARG A 56 -0.61 -12.13 7.86
C ARG A 56 -1.92 -12.47 8.52
N LYS A 57 -2.64 -13.44 7.96
CA LYS A 57 -3.75 -14.06 8.66
C LYS A 57 -3.17 -14.75 9.89
N VAL A 58 -3.61 -14.34 11.07
CA VAL A 58 -3.37 -15.10 12.30
C VAL A 58 -4.31 -16.31 12.23
N PRO A 59 -3.81 -17.54 12.48
CA PRO A 59 -4.66 -18.73 12.55
C PRO A 59 -5.74 -18.60 13.63
#